data_AF-A0A9P8THP0-F1
#
_entry.id   AF-A0A9P8THP0-F1
#
_cell.length_a   1.000
_cell.length_b   1.000
_cell.length_c   1.000
_cell.angle_alpha   90.00
_cell.angle_beta   90.00
_cell.angle_gamma   90.00
#
_symmetry.space_group_name_H-M   'P 1'
#
loop_
_entity.id
_entity.type
_entity.pdbx_description
1 polymer ?
#
loop_
_entity_poly.entity_id
_entity_poly.type
_entity_poly.pdbx_seq_one_letter_code
_entity_poly.pdbx_strand_id
1 'polypeptide(L)'
;MGWLSFLNSKTKFDPSTYEKELTLLSKKISKNEKSIIKLQTYRNSIKNSLIIYGILLYLIISIYLFKSNRINNFYWKLIWSTLYPLILTTIILLTTFIYNQLIKSKSFKVELLRSQHNDKIDELKELTKFQTTQNLIQRFQNGDDILSNLSDEISIKQQKLDELNELYENKKIQSSSLDSNIKSGRWVNSIINSINDPNEFNPNNRFALICNNCQTHNGLAPPETLPQYVKYICPKCGLLNGIDKPLDSNKLEESSIEQEESFTTDNDEQDEGTEF
;
A
#
# COMPACT_ATOMS: atom_id res chain seq x y z
N MET A 1 -38.51 -30.30 24.69
CA MET A 1 -38.79 -29.09 25.51
C MET A 1 -37.48 -28.33 25.75
N GLY A 2 -37.51 -26.99 25.78
CA GLY A 2 -36.43 -26.18 26.40
C GLY A 2 -35.16 -25.90 25.57
N TRP A 3 -35.27 -25.42 24.33
CA TRP A 3 -34.11 -24.86 23.58
C TRP A 3 -34.26 -23.38 23.17
N LEU A 4 -35.44 -22.76 23.39
CA LEU A 4 -35.72 -21.36 23.03
C LEU A 4 -36.51 -20.65 24.14
N SER A 5 -35.88 -20.43 25.30
CA SER A 5 -36.44 -19.58 26.38
C SER A 5 -35.89 -18.14 26.37
N PHE A 6 -35.16 -17.76 25.33
CA PHE A 6 -34.52 -16.44 25.19
C PHE A 6 -35.54 -15.31 24.93
N LEU A 7 -36.67 -15.63 24.29
CA LEU A 7 -37.68 -14.66 23.85
C LEU A 7 -38.71 -14.27 24.92
N ASN A 8 -38.34 -14.23 26.21
CA ASN A 8 -39.15 -13.50 27.20
C ASN A 8 -38.38 -13.05 28.45
N SER A 9 -37.90 -11.80 28.44
CA SER A 9 -38.42 -10.78 29.37
C SER A 9 -37.77 -9.42 29.11
N LYS A 10 -38.47 -8.33 29.44
CA LYS A 10 -37.90 -6.98 29.50
C LYS A 10 -37.13 -6.78 30.81
N THR A 11 -36.09 -7.58 31.03
CA THR A 11 -35.16 -7.41 32.16
C THR A 11 -34.44 -6.07 32.05
N LYS A 12 -34.29 -5.37 33.18
CA LYS A 12 -33.44 -4.18 33.25
C LYS A 12 -31.98 -4.64 33.06
N PHE A 13 -31.24 -3.95 32.19
CA PHE A 13 -29.85 -4.25 31.92
C PHE A 13 -28.98 -4.11 33.18
N ASP A 14 -28.37 -5.21 33.64
CA ASP A 14 -27.40 -5.27 34.74
C ASP A 14 -26.03 -5.70 34.19
N PRO A 15 -25.07 -4.77 34.05
CA PRO A 15 -23.71 -5.08 33.58
C PRO A 15 -23.03 -6.20 34.37
N SER A 16 -23.28 -6.25 35.69
CA SER A 16 -22.58 -7.18 36.59
C SER A 16 -23.02 -8.63 36.40
N THR A 17 -24.21 -8.86 35.85
CA THR A 17 -24.69 -10.22 35.52
C THR A 17 -24.15 -10.68 34.18
N TYR A 18 -24.13 -9.81 33.16
CA TYR A 18 -23.48 -10.12 31.87
C TYR A 18 -21.98 -10.41 32.05
N GLU A 19 -21.26 -9.65 32.91
CA GLU A 19 -19.85 -9.91 33.22
C GLU A 19 -19.65 -11.31 33.84
N LYS A 20 -20.48 -11.70 34.81
CA LYS A 20 -20.43 -13.03 35.44
C LYS A 20 -20.71 -14.16 34.44
N GLU A 21 -21.63 -13.95 33.49
CA GLU A 21 -21.91 -14.94 32.44
C GLU A 21 -20.76 -15.04 31.42
N LEU A 22 -20.26 -13.92 30.90
CA LEU A 22 -19.17 -13.87 29.92
C LEU A 22 -17.87 -14.46 30.50
N THR A 23 -17.51 -14.10 31.74
CA THR A 23 -16.35 -14.70 32.43
C THR A 23 -16.53 -16.20 32.68
N LEU A 24 -17.75 -16.67 32.96
CA LEU A 24 -18.08 -18.09 33.10
C LEU A 24 -17.98 -18.83 31.75
N LEU A 25 -18.42 -18.24 30.63
CA LEU A 25 -18.23 -18.78 29.29
C LEU A 25 -16.73 -18.84 28.92
N SER A 26 -15.98 -17.76 29.13
CA SER A 26 -14.52 -17.71 28.94
C SER A 26 -13.78 -18.77 29.78
N LYS A 27 -14.20 -18.99 31.03
CA LYS A 27 -13.68 -20.05 31.92
C LYS A 27 -14.03 -21.46 31.42
N LYS A 28 -15.18 -21.67 30.77
CA LYS A 28 -15.54 -22.94 30.10
C LYS A 28 -14.71 -23.16 28.82
N ILE A 29 -14.56 -22.12 27.99
CA ILE A 29 -13.76 -22.13 26.74
C ILE A 29 -12.32 -22.50 27.06
N SER A 30 -11.64 -21.72 27.89
CA SER A 30 -10.23 -21.93 28.26
C SER A 30 -9.96 -23.26 28.98
N LYS A 31 -10.93 -23.79 29.76
CA LYS A 31 -10.83 -25.14 30.35
C LYS A 31 -10.89 -26.24 29.27
N ASN A 32 -11.74 -26.09 28.26
CA ASN A 32 -11.82 -27.03 27.14
C ASN A 32 -10.61 -26.93 26.21
N GLU A 33 -10.12 -25.73 25.92
CA GLU A 33 -8.90 -25.51 25.12
C GLU A 33 -7.67 -26.10 25.80
N LYS A 34 -7.47 -25.87 27.11
CA LYS A 34 -6.43 -26.54 27.91
C LYS A 34 -6.56 -28.07 27.89
N SER A 35 -7.78 -28.60 27.73
CA SER A 35 -8.02 -30.05 27.59
C SER A 35 -7.67 -30.56 26.18
N ILE A 36 -7.93 -29.78 25.13
CA ILE A 36 -7.51 -30.07 23.76
C ILE A 36 -5.98 -30.08 23.65
N ILE A 37 -5.29 -29.08 24.21
CA ILE A 37 -3.82 -29.01 24.22
C ILE A 37 -3.24 -30.23 24.94
N LYS A 38 -3.80 -30.65 26.08
CA LYS A 38 -3.40 -31.88 26.78
C LYS A 38 -3.59 -33.16 25.95
N LEU A 39 -4.67 -33.25 25.15
CA LEU A 39 -4.88 -34.37 24.23
C LEU A 39 -3.91 -34.34 23.05
N GLN A 40 -3.58 -33.16 22.52
CA GLN A 40 -2.60 -32.99 21.44
C GLN A 40 -1.18 -33.36 21.90
N THR A 41 -0.75 -32.91 23.09
CA THR A 41 0.55 -33.30 23.64
C THR A 41 0.60 -34.79 23.95
N TYR A 42 -0.43 -35.35 24.62
CA TYR A 42 -0.48 -36.78 24.93
C TYR A 42 -0.48 -37.67 23.68
N ARG A 43 -1.24 -37.31 22.63
CA ARG A 43 -1.19 -37.97 21.32
C ARG A 43 0.24 -37.97 20.75
N ASN A 44 0.91 -36.82 20.78
CA ASN A 44 2.27 -36.70 20.24
C ASN A 44 3.29 -37.51 21.09
N SER A 45 3.18 -37.48 22.42
CA SER A 45 4.02 -38.25 23.35
C SER A 45 3.84 -39.76 23.18
N ILE A 46 2.60 -40.25 23.09
CA ILE A 46 2.32 -41.67 22.80
C ILE A 46 2.92 -42.05 21.44
N LYS A 47 2.64 -41.27 20.38
CA LYS A 47 3.15 -41.55 19.03
C LYS A 47 4.68 -41.68 19.03
N ASN A 48 5.38 -40.74 19.66
CA ASN A 48 6.83 -40.75 19.73
C ASN A 48 7.35 -41.94 20.57
N SER A 49 6.67 -42.27 21.68
CA SER A 49 7.02 -43.44 22.51
C SER A 49 6.82 -44.76 21.74
N LEU A 50 5.71 -44.92 21.02
CA LEU A 50 5.43 -46.09 20.17
C LEU A 50 6.46 -46.24 19.05
N ILE A 51 6.93 -45.14 18.47
CA ILE A 51 8.01 -45.15 17.46
C ILE A 51 9.33 -45.60 18.10
N ILE A 52 9.72 -45.01 19.24
CA ILE A 52 11.00 -45.32 19.91
C ILE A 52 11.03 -46.79 20.38
N TYR A 53 10.02 -47.23 21.14
CA TYR A 53 9.96 -48.61 21.62
C TYR A 53 9.71 -49.61 20.49
N GLY A 54 8.95 -49.24 19.45
CA GLY A 54 8.73 -50.06 18.26
C GLY A 54 10.00 -50.31 17.44
N ILE A 55 10.83 -49.28 17.24
CA ILE A 55 12.13 -49.42 16.56
C ILE A 55 13.09 -50.28 17.40
N LEU A 56 13.17 -50.03 18.71
CA LEU A 56 14.02 -50.82 19.61
C LEU A 56 13.61 -52.30 19.62
N LEU A 57 12.32 -52.59 19.71
CA LEU A 57 11.79 -53.95 19.68
C LEU A 57 11.95 -54.63 18.31
N TYR A 58 11.85 -53.88 17.21
CA TYR A 58 12.18 -54.37 15.86
C TYR A 58 13.64 -54.80 15.75
N LEU A 59 14.58 -54.00 16.26
CA LEU A 59 16.01 -54.33 16.23
C LEU A 59 16.31 -55.62 17.03
N ILE A 60 15.71 -55.78 18.22
CA ILE A 60 15.85 -57.00 19.04
C ILE A 60 15.31 -58.22 18.28
N ILE A 61 14.10 -58.12 17.68
CA ILE A 61 13.51 -59.21 16.89
C ILE A 61 14.36 -59.53 15.67
N SER A 62 14.88 -58.53 14.95
CA SER A 62 15.73 -58.71 13.77
C SER A 62 17.03 -59.44 14.12
N ILE A 63 17.72 -59.03 15.18
CA ILE A 63 18.94 -59.70 15.68
C ILE A 63 18.64 -61.14 16.11
N TYR A 64 17.51 -61.37 16.81
CA TYR A 64 17.08 -62.71 17.18
C TYR A 64 16.76 -63.58 15.95
N LEU A 65 16.01 -63.09 14.98
CA LEU A 65 15.69 -63.82 13.74
C LEU A 65 16.93 -64.10 12.89
N PHE A 66 17.93 -63.22 12.90
CA PHE A 66 19.22 -63.46 12.25
C PHE A 66 19.96 -64.62 12.92
N LYS A 67 20.21 -64.55 14.23
CA LYS A 67 20.95 -65.57 15.00
C LYS A 67 20.18 -66.89 15.14
N SER A 68 18.85 -66.87 15.09
CA SER A 68 18.03 -68.07 15.30
C SER A 68 17.99 -68.96 14.06
N ASN A 69 18.55 -70.16 14.19
CA ASN A 69 18.41 -71.24 13.22
C ASN A 69 17.16 -72.11 13.49
N ARG A 70 16.12 -71.54 14.13
CA ARG A 70 14.80 -72.18 14.28
C ARG A 70 13.95 -72.04 13.03
N ILE A 71 14.25 -71.06 12.18
CA ILE A 71 13.57 -70.77 10.92
C ILE A 71 14.62 -70.84 9.81
N ASN A 72 14.91 -72.05 9.31
CA ASN A 72 15.91 -72.26 8.25
C ASN A 72 15.51 -71.60 6.92
N ASN A 73 14.20 -71.45 6.70
CA ASN A 73 13.65 -70.92 5.45
C ASN A 73 13.84 -69.38 5.38
N PHE A 74 14.79 -68.93 4.56
CA PHE A 74 15.11 -67.51 4.33
C PHE A 74 13.88 -66.64 4.03
N TYR A 75 12.97 -67.12 3.16
CA TYR A 75 11.72 -66.41 2.82
C TYR A 75 10.86 -66.05 4.05
N TRP A 76 10.77 -66.93 5.05
CA TRP A 76 10.02 -66.65 6.28
C TRP A 76 10.69 -65.57 7.13
N LYS A 77 12.04 -65.50 7.15
CA LYS A 77 12.76 -64.41 7.83
C LYS A 77 12.45 -63.05 7.19
N LEU A 78 12.38 -62.99 5.85
CA LEU A 78 11.98 -61.76 5.13
C LEU A 78 10.54 -61.33 5.44
N ILE A 79 9.58 -62.27 5.40
CA ILE A 79 8.15 -61.99 5.66
C ILE A 79 7.94 -61.37 7.05
N TRP A 80 8.54 -61.95 8.11
CA TRP A 80 8.41 -61.40 9.45
C TRP A 80 9.08 -60.02 9.59
N SER A 81 10.17 -59.78 8.86
CA SER A 81 10.88 -58.50 8.87
C SER A 81 10.11 -57.37 8.18
N THR A 82 9.38 -57.65 7.09
CA THR A 82 8.57 -56.65 6.37
C THR A 82 7.17 -56.46 6.95
N LEU A 83 6.59 -57.49 7.56
CA LEU A 83 5.27 -57.42 8.19
C LEU A 83 5.26 -56.56 9.46
N TYR A 84 6.33 -56.59 10.26
CA TYR A 84 6.42 -55.82 11.50
C TYR A 84 6.22 -54.29 11.32
N PRO A 85 6.95 -53.58 10.44
CA PRO A 85 6.73 -52.14 10.25
C PRO A 85 5.35 -51.79 9.68
N LEU A 86 4.71 -52.70 8.92
CA LEU A 86 3.33 -52.51 8.45
C LEU A 86 2.32 -52.58 9.61
N ILE A 87 2.52 -53.50 10.56
CA ILE A 87 1.73 -53.56 11.80
C ILE A 87 2.00 -52.33 12.69
N LEU A 88 3.26 -51.92 12.85
CA LEU A 88 3.61 -50.75 13.65
C LEU A 88 2.99 -49.46 13.10
N THR A 89 3.05 -49.25 11.78
CA THR A 89 2.48 -48.07 11.13
C THR A 89 0.95 -48.05 11.18
N THR A 90 0.27 -49.18 10.99
CA THR A 90 -1.20 -49.25 11.14
C THR A 90 -1.65 -48.95 12.58
N ILE A 91 -0.93 -49.40 13.61
CA ILE A 91 -1.20 -49.04 15.02
C ILE A 91 -0.98 -47.53 15.27
N ILE A 92 0.08 -46.94 14.70
CA ILE A 92 0.36 -45.49 14.79
C ILE A 92 -0.73 -44.66 14.09
N LEU A 93 -1.23 -45.12 12.93
CA LEU A 93 -2.33 -44.48 12.21
C LEU A 93 -3.65 -44.58 12.99
N LEU A 94 -3.99 -45.77 13.51
CA LEU A 94 -5.21 -46.01 14.29
C LEU A 94 -5.26 -45.16 15.57
N THR A 95 -4.18 -45.15 16.35
CA THR A 95 -4.08 -44.33 17.57
C THR A 95 -4.17 -42.83 17.23
N THR A 96 -3.49 -42.38 16.18
CA THR A 96 -3.57 -40.99 15.71
C THR A 96 -4.99 -40.63 15.26
N PHE A 97 -5.69 -41.52 14.55
CA PHE A 97 -7.07 -41.33 14.09
C PHE A 97 -8.05 -41.17 15.27
N ILE A 98 -7.96 -42.06 16.27
CA ILE A 98 -8.81 -42.01 17.48
C ILE A 98 -8.62 -40.68 18.22
N TYR A 99 -7.38 -40.26 18.49
CA TYR A 99 -7.12 -38.97 19.14
C TYR A 99 -7.57 -37.78 18.29
N ASN A 100 -7.39 -37.82 16.96
CA ASN A 100 -7.87 -36.76 16.08
C ASN A 100 -9.39 -36.63 16.11
N GLN A 101 -10.13 -37.74 16.15
CA GLN A 101 -11.60 -37.72 16.23
C GLN A 101 -12.08 -37.18 17.60
N LEU A 102 -11.44 -37.59 18.71
CA LEU A 102 -11.72 -37.03 20.03
C LEU A 102 -11.42 -35.53 20.11
N ILE A 103 -10.33 -35.06 19.48
CA ILE A 103 -9.97 -33.64 19.39
C ILE A 103 -11.04 -32.88 18.59
N LYS A 104 -11.51 -33.38 17.44
CA LYS A 104 -12.61 -32.77 16.66
C LYS A 104 -13.89 -32.59 17.48
N SER A 105 -14.31 -33.61 18.22
CA SER A 105 -15.50 -33.51 19.10
C SER A 105 -15.32 -32.48 20.22
N LYS A 106 -14.09 -32.26 20.70
CA LYS A 106 -13.79 -31.22 21.70
C LYS A 106 -13.69 -29.82 21.08
N SER A 107 -13.10 -29.67 19.89
CA SER A 107 -13.01 -28.37 19.20
C SER A 107 -14.37 -27.84 18.81
N PHE A 108 -15.26 -28.68 18.26
CA PHE A 108 -16.65 -28.30 17.97
C PHE A 108 -17.40 -27.80 19.23
N LYS A 109 -17.12 -28.38 20.41
CA LYS A 109 -17.72 -27.89 21.66
C LYS A 109 -17.11 -26.57 22.17
N VAL A 110 -15.87 -26.24 21.80
CA VAL A 110 -15.28 -24.91 22.02
C VAL A 110 -15.89 -23.90 21.06
N GLU A 111 -16.04 -24.25 19.78
CA GLU A 111 -16.64 -23.44 18.73
C GLU A 111 -18.09 -23.05 19.06
N LEU A 112 -18.92 -24.02 19.50
CA LEU A 112 -20.27 -23.75 20.00
C LEU A 112 -20.29 -22.80 21.22
N LEU A 113 -19.32 -22.91 22.13
CA LEU A 113 -19.20 -21.98 23.26
C LEU A 113 -18.72 -20.58 22.84
N ARG A 114 -17.92 -20.48 21.77
CA ARG A 114 -17.50 -19.21 21.17
C ARG A 114 -18.65 -18.52 20.43
N SER A 115 -19.51 -19.28 19.73
CA SER A 115 -20.79 -18.75 19.21
C SER A 115 -21.59 -18.13 20.34
N GLN A 116 -21.93 -18.92 21.37
CA GLN A 116 -22.72 -18.45 22.52
C GLN A 116 -22.13 -17.22 23.24
N HIS A 117 -20.81 -17.04 23.18
CA HIS A 117 -20.11 -15.86 23.72
C HIS A 117 -20.19 -14.65 22.78
N ASN A 118 -20.12 -14.85 21.47
CA ASN A 118 -20.30 -13.80 20.46
C ASN A 118 -21.76 -13.35 20.38
N ASP A 119 -22.71 -14.30 20.36
CA ASP A 119 -24.16 -14.05 20.38
C ASP A 119 -24.54 -13.16 21.58
N LYS A 120 -23.98 -13.45 22.77
CA LYS A 120 -24.09 -12.64 24.00
C LYS A 120 -23.45 -11.25 23.90
N ILE A 121 -22.39 -11.10 23.11
CA ILE A 121 -21.72 -9.81 22.88
C ILE A 121 -22.50 -8.96 21.87
N ASP A 122 -23.15 -9.57 20.88
CA ASP A 122 -23.98 -8.86 19.92
C ASP A 122 -25.33 -8.44 20.53
N GLU A 123 -25.93 -9.29 21.37
CA GLU A 123 -27.03 -8.94 22.30
C GLU A 123 -26.65 -7.69 23.14
N LEU A 124 -25.45 -7.69 23.74
CA LEU A 124 -24.94 -6.56 24.53
C LEU A 124 -24.76 -5.28 23.69
N LYS A 125 -24.26 -5.38 22.45
CA LYS A 125 -24.11 -4.23 21.52
C LYS A 125 -25.47 -3.65 21.12
N GLU A 126 -26.48 -4.49 20.90
CA GLU A 126 -27.84 -4.05 20.56
C GLU A 126 -28.47 -3.31 21.74
N LEU A 127 -28.47 -3.92 22.93
CA LEU A 127 -29.02 -3.34 24.16
C LEU A 127 -28.37 -1.99 24.54
N THR A 128 -27.05 -1.86 24.30
CA THR A 128 -26.30 -0.62 24.55
C THR A 128 -26.29 0.35 23.36
N LYS A 129 -26.90 -0.01 22.23
CA LYS A 129 -26.85 0.72 20.94
C LYS A 129 -25.41 1.02 20.44
N PHE A 130 -24.43 0.25 20.91
CA PHE A 130 -23.00 0.52 20.76
C PHE A 130 -22.58 0.82 19.32
N GLN A 131 -23.04 0.02 18.35
CA GLN A 131 -22.70 0.19 16.94
C GLN A 131 -23.19 1.51 16.35
N THR A 132 -24.39 2.00 16.73
CA THR A 132 -24.92 3.25 16.17
C THR A 132 -24.20 4.46 16.76
N THR A 133 -23.87 4.43 18.07
CA THR A 133 -23.04 5.45 18.71
C THR A 133 -21.61 5.45 18.17
N GLN A 134 -20.99 4.27 17.98
CA GLN A 134 -19.65 4.16 17.40
C GLN A 134 -19.62 4.66 15.96
N ASN A 135 -20.60 4.29 15.11
CA ASN A 135 -20.66 4.74 13.73
C ASN A 135 -20.90 6.25 13.62
N LEU A 136 -21.71 6.84 14.51
CA LEU A 136 -21.91 8.28 14.59
C LEU A 136 -20.60 9.01 14.94
N ILE A 137 -19.89 8.54 15.97
CA ILE A 137 -18.59 9.11 16.38
C ILE A 137 -17.56 8.97 15.25
N GLN A 138 -17.51 7.82 14.59
CA GLN A 138 -16.54 7.54 13.52
C GLN A 138 -16.69 8.50 12.34
N ARG A 139 -17.93 8.79 11.87
CA ARG A 139 -18.17 9.74 10.78
C ARG A 139 -17.55 11.10 11.08
N PHE A 140 -17.83 11.65 12.27
CA PHE A 140 -17.32 12.96 12.70
C PHE A 140 -15.83 12.95 13.08
N GLN A 141 -15.24 11.81 13.46
CA GLN A 141 -13.80 11.69 13.70
C GLN A 141 -12.99 11.63 12.41
N ASN A 142 -13.53 10.97 11.38
CA ASN A 142 -12.93 10.90 10.05
C ASN A 142 -13.13 12.19 9.23
N GLY A 143 -14.18 12.95 9.53
CA GLY A 143 -14.68 14.01 8.65
C GLY A 143 -15.35 13.45 7.39
N ASP A 144 -15.91 12.24 7.46
CA ASP A 144 -16.57 11.58 6.32
C ASP A 144 -17.76 12.42 5.80
N ASP A 145 -18.42 13.15 6.70
CA ASP A 145 -19.52 14.09 6.43
C ASP A 145 -19.03 15.38 5.74
N ILE A 146 -17.88 15.91 6.16
CA ILE A 146 -17.22 17.04 5.50
C ILE A 146 -16.78 16.62 4.09
N LEU A 147 -16.21 15.42 3.95
CA LEU A 147 -15.75 14.89 2.67
C LEU A 147 -16.89 14.66 1.68
N SER A 148 -18.03 14.11 2.12
CA SER A 148 -19.21 13.94 1.25
C SER A 148 -19.78 15.29 0.78
N ASN A 149 -19.92 16.25 1.70
CA ASN A 149 -20.40 17.59 1.35
C ASN A 149 -19.46 18.28 0.34
N LEU A 150 -18.15 18.08 0.48
CA LEU A 150 -17.15 18.65 -0.44
C LEU A 150 -17.17 17.95 -1.82
N SER A 151 -17.33 16.61 -1.87
CA SER A 151 -17.44 15.88 -3.15
C SER A 151 -18.72 16.26 -3.91
N ASP A 152 -19.83 16.44 -3.20
CA ASP A 152 -21.09 16.86 -3.81
C ASP A 152 -20.95 18.27 -4.42
N GLU A 153 -20.36 19.22 -3.68
CA GLU A 153 -20.11 20.57 -4.20
C GLU A 153 -19.15 20.59 -5.41
N ILE A 154 -18.12 19.72 -5.41
CA ILE A 154 -17.20 19.55 -6.53
C ILE A 154 -17.93 18.99 -7.76
N SER A 155 -18.78 17.97 -7.61
CA SER A 155 -19.54 17.40 -8.74
C SER A 155 -20.49 18.42 -9.39
N ILE A 156 -21.15 19.26 -8.59
CA ILE A 156 -22.03 20.33 -9.07
C ILE A 156 -21.22 21.40 -9.84
N LYS A 157 -19.99 21.70 -9.40
CA LYS A 157 -19.09 22.63 -10.10
C LYS A 157 -18.56 22.03 -11.42
N GLN A 158 -18.29 20.73 -11.45
CA GLN A 158 -17.85 20.02 -12.67
C GLN A 158 -18.96 19.99 -13.73
N GLN A 159 -20.18 19.59 -13.37
CA GLN A 159 -21.33 19.60 -14.30
C GLN A 159 -21.55 20.97 -14.95
N LYS A 160 -21.44 22.07 -14.17
CA LYS A 160 -21.54 23.44 -14.68
C LYS A 160 -20.37 23.85 -15.57
N LEU A 161 -19.18 23.30 -15.36
CA LEU A 161 -18.02 23.54 -16.22
C LEU A 161 -18.20 22.83 -17.57
N ASP A 162 -18.69 21.60 -17.55
CA ASP A 162 -18.96 20.80 -18.76
C ASP A 162 -20.08 21.45 -19.61
N GLU A 163 -21.17 21.89 -18.97
CA GLU A 163 -22.24 22.69 -19.61
C GLU A 163 -21.69 23.99 -20.23
N LEU A 164 -20.80 24.72 -19.54
CA LEU A 164 -20.18 25.94 -20.06
C LEU A 164 -19.24 25.65 -21.25
N ASN A 165 -18.51 24.53 -21.22
CA ASN A 165 -17.63 24.09 -22.29
C ASN A 165 -18.42 23.69 -23.55
N GLU A 166 -19.55 23.00 -23.39
CA GLU A 166 -20.45 22.66 -24.49
C GLU A 166 -21.05 23.93 -25.12
N LEU A 167 -21.48 24.91 -24.32
CA LEU A 167 -21.93 26.22 -24.81
C LEU A 167 -20.82 26.99 -25.57
N TYR A 168 -19.56 26.88 -25.12
CA TYR A 168 -18.42 27.51 -25.79
C TYR A 168 -18.12 26.88 -27.16
N GLU A 169 -18.02 25.55 -27.25
CA GLU A 169 -17.74 24.86 -28.52
C GLU A 169 -18.90 25.02 -29.52
N ASN A 170 -20.16 24.99 -29.07
CA ASN A 170 -21.31 25.30 -29.93
C ASN A 170 -21.25 26.73 -30.50
N LYS A 171 -20.86 27.73 -29.69
CA LYS A 171 -20.68 29.12 -30.14
C LYS A 171 -19.51 29.28 -31.11
N LYS A 172 -18.42 28.56 -30.89
CA LYS A 172 -17.24 28.49 -31.78
C LYS A 172 -17.61 27.88 -33.14
N ILE A 173 -18.39 26.79 -33.18
CA ILE A 173 -18.94 26.22 -34.42
C ILE A 173 -19.76 27.28 -35.17
N GLN A 174 -20.64 28.01 -34.48
CA GLN A 174 -21.45 29.07 -35.10
C GLN A 174 -20.63 30.25 -35.66
N SER A 175 -19.42 30.50 -35.12
CA SER A 175 -18.46 31.47 -35.71
C SER A 175 -17.71 30.93 -36.93
N SER A 176 -17.60 29.61 -37.08
CA SER A 176 -16.92 28.97 -38.23
C SER A 176 -17.80 28.85 -39.48
N SER A 177 -19.13 28.93 -39.33
CA SER A 177 -20.09 28.87 -40.44
C SER A 177 -20.35 30.21 -41.14
N LEU A 178 -19.53 31.24 -40.88
CA LEU A 178 -19.71 32.60 -41.42
C LEU A 178 -18.52 33.12 -42.25
N ASP A 179 -17.60 32.24 -42.68
CA ASP A 179 -16.70 32.54 -43.81
C ASP A 179 -16.61 31.34 -44.77
N SER A 180 -17.50 31.32 -45.75
CA SER A 180 -17.52 30.34 -46.84
C SER A 180 -17.59 31.00 -48.22
N ASN A 181 -17.06 32.22 -48.40
CA ASN A 181 -17.04 32.87 -49.72
C ASN A 181 -15.94 33.93 -49.98
N ILE A 182 -14.70 33.70 -49.55
CA ILE A 182 -13.52 34.34 -50.19
C ILE A 182 -12.51 33.27 -50.63
N LYS A 183 -12.09 33.33 -51.91
CA LYS A 183 -10.94 32.57 -52.43
C LYS A 183 -9.62 33.24 -52.03
N SER A 184 -9.23 33.13 -50.76
CA SER A 184 -7.96 33.68 -50.24
C SER A 184 -6.74 32.83 -50.62
N GLY A 185 -6.42 32.81 -51.92
CA GLY A 185 -5.09 32.59 -52.50
C GLY A 185 -4.20 31.43 -52.00
N ARG A 186 -3.73 30.59 -52.93
CA ARG A 186 -2.69 29.56 -52.71
C ARG A 186 -1.38 30.10 -52.09
N TRP A 187 -1.16 31.42 -52.09
CA TRP A 187 -0.06 32.10 -51.39
C TRP A 187 -0.27 32.21 -49.86
N VAL A 188 -1.51 32.30 -49.38
CA VAL A 188 -1.82 32.43 -47.94
C VAL A 188 -1.44 31.16 -47.19
N ASN A 189 -1.74 29.98 -47.76
CA ASN A 189 -1.22 28.71 -47.23
C ASN A 189 0.32 28.65 -47.21
N SER A 190 1.00 29.38 -48.11
CA SER A 190 2.47 29.46 -48.11
C SER A 190 3.02 30.39 -47.03
N ILE A 191 2.22 31.36 -46.54
CA ILE A 191 2.57 32.17 -45.37
C ILE A 191 2.21 31.43 -44.08
N ILE A 192 1.03 30.80 -44.01
CA ILE A 192 0.63 29.98 -42.85
C ILE A 192 1.61 28.82 -42.63
N ASN A 193 2.09 28.17 -43.69
CA ASN A 193 3.12 27.12 -43.61
C ASN A 193 4.56 27.66 -43.49
N SER A 194 4.77 28.98 -43.55
CA SER A 194 6.06 29.63 -43.26
C SER A 194 6.11 30.23 -41.86
N ILE A 195 4.95 30.56 -41.27
CA ILE A 195 4.77 30.91 -39.86
C ILE A 195 4.68 29.64 -39.01
N ASN A 196 4.11 28.57 -39.56
CA ASN A 196 4.22 27.20 -39.05
C ASN A 196 5.34 26.43 -39.76
N ASP A 197 6.58 26.97 -39.79
CA ASP A 197 7.73 26.08 -39.96
C ASP A 197 7.78 25.14 -38.74
N PRO A 198 7.73 23.80 -38.90
CA PRO A 198 7.60 22.89 -37.76
C PRO A 198 8.81 22.86 -36.80
N ASN A 199 9.92 23.52 -37.12
CA ASN A 199 11.22 23.26 -36.49
C ASN A 199 11.55 24.13 -35.25
N GLU A 200 10.84 25.24 -34.99
CA GLU A 200 11.10 26.11 -33.82
C GLU A 200 10.28 25.75 -32.56
N PHE A 201 9.11 25.13 -32.77
CA PHE A 201 8.18 24.76 -31.68
C PHE A 201 8.18 23.26 -31.35
N ASN A 202 8.97 22.45 -32.05
CA ASN A 202 9.17 21.04 -31.72
C ASN A 202 9.91 20.89 -30.37
N PRO A 203 9.34 20.20 -29.35
CA PRO A 203 9.98 20.03 -28.05
C PRO A 203 11.39 19.40 -28.12
N ASN A 204 11.65 18.59 -29.15
CA ASN A 204 12.91 17.87 -29.31
C ASN A 204 14.10 18.77 -29.70
N ASN A 205 13.85 20.01 -30.15
CA ASN A 205 14.92 20.98 -30.51
C ASN A 205 15.36 21.87 -29.34
N ARG A 206 14.82 21.69 -28.13
CA ARG A 206 15.13 22.52 -26.96
C ARG A 206 16.02 21.77 -25.97
N PHE A 207 17.27 22.18 -25.88
CA PHE A 207 18.24 21.60 -24.96
C PHE A 207 17.99 22.02 -23.50
N ALA A 208 18.26 21.14 -22.54
CA ALA A 208 18.11 21.40 -21.11
C ALA A 208 19.28 22.18 -20.49
N LEU A 209 18.99 23.10 -19.57
CA LEU A 209 19.98 23.80 -18.73
C LEU A 209 20.31 22.96 -17.50
N ILE A 210 21.22 21.99 -17.68
CA ILE A 210 21.72 21.13 -16.60
C ILE A 210 22.91 21.83 -15.92
N CYS A 211 22.93 21.86 -14.57
CA CYS A 211 24.05 22.46 -13.83
C CYS A 211 25.25 21.52 -13.77
N ASN A 212 26.45 22.01 -14.10
CA ASN A 212 27.66 21.19 -14.17
C ASN A 212 28.10 20.61 -12.80
N ASN A 213 27.76 21.29 -11.70
CA ASN A 213 28.10 20.86 -10.33
C ASN A 213 27.05 19.88 -9.75
N CYS A 214 25.76 20.25 -9.76
CA CYS A 214 24.73 19.49 -9.05
C CYS A 214 23.74 18.74 -9.96
N GLN A 215 24.01 18.68 -11.27
CA GLN A 215 23.27 17.98 -12.34
C GLN A 215 21.75 18.21 -12.35
N THR A 216 21.30 19.30 -11.74
CA THR A 216 19.88 19.63 -11.62
C THR A 216 19.44 20.40 -12.86
N HIS A 217 18.23 20.11 -13.33
CA HIS A 217 17.59 20.72 -14.49
C HIS A 217 16.98 22.08 -14.12
N ASN A 218 17.48 23.16 -14.70
CA ASN A 218 17.10 24.54 -14.37
C ASN A 218 16.22 25.20 -15.45
N GLY A 219 15.57 24.40 -16.29
CA GLY A 219 14.76 24.84 -17.42
C GLY A 219 15.37 24.46 -18.77
N LEU A 220 14.84 25.05 -19.83
CA LEU A 220 15.32 24.87 -21.21
C LEU A 220 16.16 26.07 -21.63
N ALA A 221 17.14 25.85 -22.51
CA ALA A 221 17.91 26.94 -23.11
C ALA A 221 17.00 27.80 -24.01
N PRO A 222 17.25 29.12 -24.12
CA PRO A 222 16.60 29.96 -25.12
C PRO A 222 16.81 29.40 -26.53
N PRO A 223 15.84 29.59 -27.46
CA PRO A 223 16.02 29.22 -28.86
C PRO A 223 17.28 29.88 -29.45
N GLU A 224 17.83 29.28 -30.50
CA GLU A 224 19.08 29.71 -31.17
C GLU A 224 20.36 29.68 -30.30
N THR A 225 20.28 29.29 -29.01
CA THR A 225 21.45 29.26 -28.12
C THR A 225 21.80 27.84 -27.65
N LEU A 226 23.07 27.45 -27.84
CA LEU A 226 23.62 26.22 -27.26
C LEU A 226 23.76 26.39 -25.73
N PRO A 227 23.35 25.40 -24.90
CA PRO A 227 23.34 25.52 -23.43
C PRO A 227 24.64 26.00 -22.80
N GLN A 228 25.78 25.60 -23.38
CA GLN A 228 27.11 25.97 -22.87
C GLN A 228 27.35 27.48 -22.85
N TYR A 229 26.64 28.28 -23.65
CA TYR A 229 26.77 29.74 -23.70
C TYR A 229 25.69 30.49 -22.89
N VAL A 230 24.77 29.77 -22.24
CA VAL A 230 23.70 30.39 -21.46
C VAL A 230 24.21 30.62 -20.03
N LYS A 231 24.49 31.88 -19.68
CA LYS A 231 24.93 32.24 -18.34
C LYS A 231 23.77 32.26 -17.34
N TYR A 232 23.82 31.38 -16.34
CA TYR A 232 22.80 31.32 -15.28
C TYR A 232 23.38 30.81 -13.94
N ILE A 233 22.82 31.30 -12.82
CA ILE A 233 23.11 30.82 -11.47
C ILE A 233 22.14 29.69 -11.13
N CYS A 234 22.63 28.53 -10.71
CA CYS A 234 21.78 27.40 -10.36
C CYS A 234 21.11 27.61 -8.98
N PRO A 235 19.75 27.67 -8.88
CA PRO A 235 19.05 27.94 -7.63
C PRO A 235 19.24 26.86 -6.54
N LYS A 236 19.76 25.67 -6.89
CA LYS A 236 20.02 24.59 -5.92
C LYS A 236 21.41 24.65 -5.28
N CYS A 237 22.41 25.24 -5.95
CA CYS A 237 23.82 25.20 -5.48
C CYS A 237 24.61 26.50 -5.65
N GLY A 238 24.01 27.58 -6.17
CA GLY A 238 24.65 28.89 -6.31
C GLY A 238 25.74 29.01 -7.38
N LEU A 239 26.14 27.91 -8.05
CA LEU A 239 27.16 27.98 -9.10
C LEU A 239 26.62 28.71 -10.34
N LEU A 240 27.41 29.65 -10.86
CA LEU A 240 27.24 30.23 -12.18
C LEU A 240 27.74 29.24 -13.25
N ASN A 241 26.85 28.90 -14.18
CA ASN A 241 27.11 28.04 -15.33
C ASN A 241 27.13 28.90 -16.59
N GLY A 242 27.80 28.45 -17.65
CA GLY A 242 27.87 29.12 -18.96
C GLY A 242 29.22 29.81 -19.22
N ILE A 243 29.77 29.58 -20.41
CA ILE A 243 30.98 30.24 -20.94
C ILE A 243 30.60 31.36 -21.91
N ASP A 244 31.51 32.29 -22.17
CA ASP A 244 31.31 33.34 -23.17
C ASP A 244 31.36 32.78 -24.60
N LYS A 245 30.56 33.38 -25.50
CA LYS A 245 30.65 33.08 -26.94
C LYS A 245 31.95 33.69 -27.49
N PRO A 246 32.71 32.98 -28.35
CA PRO A 246 33.80 33.61 -29.10
C PRO A 246 33.23 34.72 -30.01
N LEU A 247 33.94 35.85 -30.08
CA LEU A 247 33.55 37.00 -30.89
C LEU A 247 33.91 36.78 -32.35
N ASP A 248 32.92 36.87 -33.24
CA ASP A 248 33.12 36.87 -34.69
C ASP A 248 33.57 38.27 -35.15
N SER A 249 34.70 38.36 -35.85
CA SER A 249 35.50 39.58 -35.94
C SER A 249 35.06 40.58 -37.02
N ASN A 250 33.75 40.81 -37.18
CA ASN A 250 33.19 41.62 -38.28
C ASN A 250 31.91 42.41 -37.92
N LYS A 251 31.94 43.26 -36.86
CA LYS A 251 30.99 44.39 -36.68
C LYS A 251 31.34 45.37 -35.54
N LEU A 252 32.37 46.21 -35.73
CA LEU A 252 32.71 47.32 -34.82
C LEU A 252 33.29 48.54 -35.59
N GLU A 253 32.49 49.17 -36.45
CA GLU A 253 32.81 50.47 -37.07
C GLU A 253 31.60 51.42 -37.05
N GLU A 254 31.17 51.79 -35.85
CA GLU A 254 30.34 52.96 -35.53
C GLU A 254 30.27 53.06 -34.00
N SER A 255 30.80 54.04 -33.29
CA SER A 255 31.76 55.11 -33.57
C SER A 255 31.95 55.78 -32.21
N SER A 256 33.04 55.46 -31.52
CA SER A 256 33.39 56.08 -30.24
C SER A 256 33.71 57.56 -30.41
N ILE A 257 32.88 58.42 -29.82
CA ILE A 257 33.00 59.87 -29.51
C ILE A 257 31.67 60.12 -28.76
N GLU A 258 31.60 60.60 -27.52
CA GLU A 258 32.50 61.52 -26.80
C GLU A 258 33.05 60.90 -25.49
N GLN A 259 34.24 61.34 -25.09
CA GLN A 259 34.77 61.22 -23.72
C GLN A 259 35.07 62.64 -23.20
N GLU A 260 35.42 62.74 -21.92
CA GLU A 260 36.08 63.91 -21.31
C GLU A 260 35.24 65.21 -21.18
N GLU A 261 34.46 65.30 -20.11
CA GLU A 261 34.41 66.56 -19.36
C GLU A 261 34.50 66.33 -17.84
N SER A 262 35.13 67.30 -17.17
CA SER A 262 35.52 67.48 -15.76
C SER A 262 34.76 66.73 -14.65
N PHE A 263 35.37 66.18 -13.57
CA PHE A 263 36.47 66.60 -12.67
C PHE A 263 36.04 67.54 -11.51
N THR A 264 36.11 67.02 -10.27
CA THR A 264 36.11 67.71 -8.93
C THR A 264 34.86 68.50 -8.50
N THR A 265 34.54 68.71 -7.21
CA THR A 265 34.93 68.12 -5.88
C THR A 265 33.84 68.50 -4.85
N ASP A 266 34.05 68.13 -3.57
CA ASP A 266 33.54 68.83 -2.36
C ASP A 266 32.04 68.66 -2.00
N ASN A 267 31.62 68.71 -0.73
CA ASN A 267 32.24 68.22 0.53
C ASN A 267 31.14 68.15 1.63
N ASP A 268 31.53 68.14 2.91
CA ASP A 268 30.71 68.37 4.12
C ASP A 268 29.83 67.20 4.58
N GLU A 269 29.56 66.98 5.87
CA GLU A 269 30.34 66.91 7.13
C GLU A 269 29.31 66.62 8.24
N GLN A 270 29.64 65.70 9.17
CA GLN A 270 29.18 65.64 10.59
C GLN A 270 27.68 65.35 10.88
N ASP A 271 27.24 64.66 11.95
CA ASP A 271 27.81 63.64 12.88
C ASP A 271 26.58 62.87 13.50
N GLU A 272 26.57 62.02 14.53
CA GLU A 272 27.44 61.56 15.65
C GLU A 272 27.09 60.06 15.93
N GLY A 273 27.63 59.28 16.88
CA GLY A 273 28.61 59.48 17.94
C GLY A 273 28.56 58.32 18.97
N THR A 274 29.70 57.89 19.52
CA THR A 274 29.90 56.90 20.63
C THR A 274 29.25 55.49 20.51
N GLU A 275 29.95 54.35 20.61
CA GLU A 275 30.95 53.85 21.60
C GLU A 275 30.35 53.38 22.94
N PHE A 276 30.01 52.08 23.04
CA PHE A 276 30.51 51.12 24.05
C PHE A 276 30.06 49.67 23.75
#